data_AF-A0A5C9EJM9-F1
#
_entry.id   AF-A0A5C9EJM9-F1
#
_cell.length_a   1.000
_cell.length_b   1.000
_cell.length_c   1.000
_cell.angle_alpha   90.00
_cell.angle_beta   90.00
_cell.angle_gamma   90.00
#
_symmetry.space_group_name_H-M   'P 1'
#
loop_
_entity.id
_entity.type
_entity.pdbx_description
1 polymer ?
#
loop_
_entity_poly.entity_id
_entity_poly.type
_entity_poly.pdbx_seq_one_letter_code
_entity_poly.pdbx_strand_id
1 'polypeptide(L)'
;MSEEFKALVDESFNKGIDPIWVYTEDYIYGMMPADDQGDRWTEVSYTFEMDDPLRKSEKNADLAYQFLFEELEKGISFYVEDFNVNKLKEFSNSIEGKSGSEKIIALINELNKNAQAYASDLPIIESKENADVLKQKV
;
A
#
# COMPACT_ATOMS: atom_id res chain seq x y z
N MET A 1 -10.69 -12.84 -11.61
CA MET A 1 -10.36 -11.51 -11.07
C MET A 1 -10.31 -11.54 -9.55
N SER A 2 -11.37 -11.93 -8.84
CA SER A 2 -11.29 -12.14 -7.38
C SER A 2 -10.25 -13.20 -6.99
N GLU A 3 -10.24 -14.38 -7.61
CA GLU A 3 -9.22 -15.41 -7.35
C GLU A 3 -7.79 -14.96 -7.70
N GLU A 4 -7.65 -14.12 -8.73
CA GLU A 4 -6.36 -13.54 -9.11
C GLU A 4 -5.88 -12.53 -8.08
N PHE A 5 -6.77 -11.67 -7.58
CA PHE A 5 -6.48 -10.75 -6.49
C PHE A 5 -6.09 -11.50 -5.22
N LYS A 6 -6.81 -12.56 -4.85
CA LYS A 6 -6.50 -13.39 -3.67
C LYS A 6 -5.09 -13.99 -3.77
N ALA A 7 -4.70 -14.47 -4.96
CA ALA A 7 -3.35 -14.96 -5.21
C ALA A 7 -2.29 -13.86 -5.04
N LEU A 8 -2.53 -12.65 -5.55
CA LEU A 8 -1.61 -11.51 -5.37
C LEU A 8 -1.43 -11.15 -3.89
N VAL A 9 -2.51 -11.14 -3.11
CA VAL A 9 -2.45 -10.91 -1.65
C VAL A 9 -1.59 -11.98 -0.98
N ASP A 10 -1.83 -13.26 -1.27
CA ASP A 10 -1.06 -14.37 -0.67
C ASP A 10 0.42 -14.33 -1.08
N GLU A 11 0.73 -13.93 -2.32
CA GLU A 11 2.08 -13.79 -2.84
C GLU A 11 2.85 -12.60 -2.24
N SER A 12 2.16 -11.51 -1.94
CA SER A 12 2.77 -10.26 -1.48
C SER A 12 3.59 -10.40 -0.19
N PHE A 13 3.22 -11.34 0.68
CA PHE A 13 3.91 -11.60 1.95
C PHE A 13 5.02 -12.66 1.83
N ASN A 14 5.30 -13.19 0.64
CA ASN A 14 6.32 -14.23 0.46
C ASN A 14 7.71 -13.67 0.14
N LYS A 15 7.82 -12.36 -0.12
CA LYS A 15 9.10 -11.68 -0.33
C LYS A 15 9.58 -11.10 1.00
N GLY A 16 10.89 -11.05 1.22
CA GLY A 16 11.49 -10.56 2.48
C GLY A 16 11.32 -9.05 2.74
N ILE A 17 10.39 -8.40 2.04
CA ILE A 17 10.05 -6.98 2.12
C ILE A 17 8.54 -6.91 2.34
N ASP A 18 8.12 -6.12 3.32
CA ASP A 18 6.69 -5.98 3.64
C ASP A 18 5.93 -5.27 2.51
N PRO A 19 4.76 -5.78 2.09
CA PRO A 19 3.84 -5.03 1.27
C PRO A 19 3.06 -4.02 2.12
N ILE A 20 2.31 -3.15 1.45
CA ILE A 20 1.19 -2.43 2.07
C ILE A 20 -0.09 -2.76 1.34
N TRP A 21 -1.15 -3.00 2.11
CA TRP A 21 -2.51 -3.12 1.62
C TRP A 21 -3.41 -2.20 2.42
N VAL A 22 -4.21 -1.40 1.73
CA VAL A 22 -5.19 -0.48 2.33
C VAL A 22 -6.55 -0.82 1.73
N TYR A 23 -7.60 -0.84 2.54
CA TYR A 23 -8.96 -1.03 2.04
C TYR A 23 -9.86 0.14 2.45
N THR A 24 -10.74 0.53 1.54
CA THR A 24 -11.76 1.55 1.78
C THR A 24 -13.14 0.92 1.61
N GLU A 25 -14.19 1.76 1.61
CA GLU A 25 -15.53 1.31 1.23
C GLU A 25 -15.68 1.06 -0.28
N ASP A 26 -14.83 1.68 -1.11
CA ASP A 26 -14.95 1.67 -2.58
C ASP A 26 -13.90 0.79 -3.29
N TYR A 27 -12.74 0.56 -2.67
CA TYR A 27 -11.68 -0.23 -3.30
C TYR A 27 -10.67 -0.79 -2.29
N ILE A 28 -9.82 -1.69 -2.79
CA ILE A 28 -8.60 -2.14 -2.12
C ILE A 28 -7.40 -1.67 -2.93
N TYR A 29 -6.44 -1.05 -2.26
CA TYR A 29 -5.15 -0.66 -2.82
C TYR A 29 -4.03 -1.52 -2.25
N GLY A 30 -3.06 -1.86 -3.07
CA GLY A 30 -1.87 -2.60 -2.68
C GLY A 30 -0.63 -2.12 -3.39
N MET A 31 0.48 -2.13 -2.67
CA MET A 31 1.81 -1.95 -3.23
C MET A 31 2.69 -3.08 -2.70
N MET A 32 3.02 -4.02 -3.58
CA MET A 32 3.75 -5.25 -3.23
C MET A 32 5.10 -5.31 -3.96
N PRO A 33 6.16 -5.82 -3.31
CA PRO A 33 7.46 -5.98 -3.96
C PRO A 33 7.37 -6.98 -5.13
N ALA A 34 8.02 -6.68 -6.26
CA ALA A 34 8.14 -7.58 -7.42
C ALA A 34 9.49 -8.31 -7.45
N ASP A 35 10.49 -7.82 -6.72
CA ASP A 35 11.80 -8.47 -6.49
C ASP A 35 12.22 -8.38 -5.02
N ASP A 36 13.30 -9.08 -4.67
CA ASP A 36 13.77 -9.19 -3.29
C ASP A 36 14.62 -7.99 -2.83
N GLN A 37 14.91 -7.04 -3.74
CA GLN A 37 15.69 -5.84 -3.44
C GLN A 37 14.79 -4.61 -3.25
N GLY A 38 13.53 -4.70 -3.66
CA GLY A 38 12.59 -3.58 -3.63
C GLY A 38 12.84 -2.56 -4.73
N ASP A 39 13.48 -2.98 -5.83
CA ASP A 39 13.76 -2.12 -6.99
C ASP A 39 12.54 -2.01 -7.92
N ARG A 40 11.68 -3.04 -7.89
CA ARG A 40 10.41 -3.09 -8.63
C ARG A 40 9.26 -3.44 -7.72
N TRP A 41 8.12 -2.84 -8.00
CA TRP A 41 6.89 -2.98 -7.23
C TRP A 41 5.70 -3.13 -8.14
N THR A 42 4.77 -3.98 -7.74
CA THR A 42 3.47 -4.14 -8.37
C THR A 42 2.46 -3.33 -7.56
N GLU A 43 1.92 -2.30 -8.18
CA GLU A 43 0.71 -1.64 -7.71
C GLU A 43 -0.50 -2.48 -8.09
N VAL A 44 -1.41 -2.66 -7.15
CA VAL A 44 -2.65 -3.40 -7.31
C VAL A 44 -3.81 -2.53 -6.83
N SER A 45 -4.88 -2.45 -7.61
CA SER A 45 -6.13 -1.83 -7.19
C SER A 45 -7.29 -2.76 -7.54
N TYR A 46 -8.21 -2.96 -6.60
CA TYR A 46 -9.44 -3.70 -6.80
C TYR A 46 -10.62 -2.78 -6.46
N THR A 47 -11.27 -2.21 -7.47
CA THR A 47 -12.44 -1.32 -7.27
C THR A 47 -13.72 -2.13 -7.20
N PHE A 48 -14.53 -1.92 -6.16
CA PHE A 48 -15.81 -2.62 -6.02
C PHE A 48 -16.81 -2.12 -7.08
N GLU A 49 -17.80 -2.97 -7.39
CA GLU A 49 -18.92 -2.63 -8.31
C GLU A 49 -18.50 -2.21 -9.75
N MET A 50 -17.29 -2.58 -10.19
CA MET A 50 -16.81 -2.41 -11.57
C MET A 50 -16.78 -3.75 -12.34
N ASP A 51 -17.05 -3.70 -13.66
CA ASP A 51 -17.00 -4.87 -14.55
C ASP A 51 -15.59 -5.49 -14.68
N ASP A 52 -14.55 -4.65 -14.68
CA ASP A 52 -13.13 -5.03 -14.69
C ASP A 52 -12.43 -4.39 -13.48
N PRO A 53 -12.65 -4.96 -12.27
CA PRO A 53 -12.33 -4.31 -11.00
C PRO A 53 -10.83 -4.32 -10.70
N LEU A 54 -10.08 -5.29 -11.24
CA LEU A 54 -8.68 -5.51 -10.92
C LEU A 54 -7.76 -4.76 -11.90
N ARG A 55 -7.03 -3.78 -11.39
CA ARG A 55 -5.92 -3.11 -12.08
C ARG A 55 -4.60 -3.50 -11.43
N LYS A 56 -3.58 -3.74 -12.24
CA LYS A 56 -2.23 -3.98 -11.77
C LYS A 56 -1.19 -3.36 -12.70
N SER A 57 -0.13 -2.80 -12.13
CA SER A 57 0.98 -2.26 -12.91
C SER A 57 2.30 -2.42 -12.16
N GLU A 58 3.32 -2.92 -12.85
CA GLU A 58 4.67 -2.99 -12.31
C GLU A 58 5.42 -1.69 -12.64
N LYS A 59 6.19 -1.18 -11.68
CA LYS A 59 7.01 0.03 -11.83
C LYS A 59 8.28 -0.03 -11.00
N ASN A 60 9.24 0.83 -11.32
CA ASN A 60 10.45 0.98 -10.51
C ASN A 60 10.13 1.64 -9.16
N ALA A 61 11.04 1.50 -8.22
CA ALA A 61 10.85 1.97 -6.85
C ALA A 61 10.60 3.48 -6.72
N ASP A 62 11.24 4.31 -7.54
CA ASP A 62 11.02 5.76 -7.52
C ASP A 62 9.57 6.13 -7.88
N LEU A 63 9.03 5.52 -8.93
CA LEU A 63 7.64 5.71 -9.33
C LEU A 63 6.68 5.05 -8.32
N ALA A 64 7.01 3.87 -7.81
CA ALA A 64 6.20 3.18 -6.80
C ALA A 64 6.04 4.04 -5.54
N TYR A 65 7.13 4.65 -5.08
CA TYR A 65 7.11 5.59 -3.97
C TYR A 65 6.21 6.79 -4.24
N GLN A 66 6.35 7.42 -5.42
CA GLN A 66 5.52 8.58 -5.79
C GLN A 66 4.03 8.23 -5.81
N PHE A 67 3.68 7.09 -6.39
CA PHE A 67 2.29 6.65 -6.50
C PHE A 67 1.70 6.28 -5.14
N LEU A 68 2.46 5.54 -4.32
CA LEU A 68 2.02 5.24 -2.95
C LEU A 68 1.84 6.52 -2.13
N PHE A 69 2.77 7.47 -2.24
CA PHE A 69 2.65 8.75 -1.53
C PHE A 69 1.43 9.55 -1.99
N GLU A 70 1.18 9.63 -3.30
CA GLU A 70 0.01 10.30 -3.86
C GLU A 70 -1.30 9.61 -3.44
N GLU A 71 -1.33 8.27 -3.43
CA GLU A 71 -2.47 7.49 -2.98
C GLU A 71 -2.78 7.78 -1.50
N LEU A 72 -1.76 7.84 -0.65
CA LEU A 72 -1.95 8.18 0.77
C LEU A 72 -2.39 9.65 0.96
N GLU A 73 -1.74 10.58 0.26
CA GLU A 73 -2.00 12.02 0.38
C GLU A 73 -3.37 12.42 -0.16
N LYS A 74 -3.83 11.77 -1.24
CA LYS A 74 -5.05 12.14 -1.95
C LYS A 74 -6.09 11.06 -1.84
N GLY A 75 -5.82 9.84 -2.29
CA GLY A 75 -6.79 8.73 -2.30
C GLY A 75 -7.31 8.38 -0.91
N ILE A 76 -6.47 7.76 -0.07
CA ILE A 76 -6.83 7.29 1.27
C ILE A 76 -7.29 8.42 2.19
N SER A 77 -6.70 9.62 2.07
CA SER A 77 -7.09 10.78 2.88
C SER A 77 -8.56 11.21 2.69
N PHE A 78 -9.20 10.86 1.56
CA PHE A 78 -10.63 11.11 1.37
C PHE A 78 -11.52 10.20 2.22
N TYR A 79 -11.04 9.00 2.56
CA TYR A 79 -11.79 7.98 3.30
C TYR A 79 -11.45 7.96 4.79
N VAL A 80 -10.30 8.51 5.17
CA VAL A 80 -9.82 8.54 6.56
C VAL A 80 -9.81 9.99 7.03
N GLU A 81 -10.91 10.42 7.65
CA GLU A 81 -11.18 11.83 7.99
C GLU A 81 -10.06 12.49 8.84
N ASP A 82 -9.42 11.72 9.73
CA ASP A 82 -8.37 12.20 10.63
C ASP A 82 -6.95 11.91 10.12
N PHE A 83 -6.79 11.54 8.84
CA PHE A 83 -5.49 11.23 8.26
C PHE A 83 -4.53 12.42 8.28
N ASN A 84 -3.41 12.25 8.98
CA ASN A 84 -2.43 13.28 9.23
C ASN A 84 -1.43 13.42 8.07
N VAL A 85 -1.89 14.04 6.98
CA VAL A 85 -1.08 14.33 5.78
C VAL A 85 0.16 15.16 6.11
N ASN A 86 0.11 16.05 7.10
CA ASN A 86 1.28 16.84 7.50
C ASN A 86 2.40 15.94 8.04
N LYS A 87 2.06 14.97 8.89
CA LYS A 87 3.02 13.99 9.40
C LYS A 87 3.58 13.11 8.27
N LEU A 88 2.75 12.71 7.31
CA LEU A 88 3.20 11.98 6.12
C LEU A 88 4.25 12.78 5.33
N LYS A 89 4.04 14.08 5.14
CA LYS A 89 5.00 14.99 4.49
C LYS A 89 6.28 15.16 5.30
N GLU A 90 6.18 15.32 6.62
CA GLU A 90 7.34 15.39 7.51
C GLU A 90 8.20 14.12 7.41
N PHE A 91 7.57 12.95 7.41
CA PHE A 91 8.27 11.68 7.24
C PHE A 91 8.93 11.57 5.86
N SER A 92 8.23 11.90 4.78
CA SER A 92 8.79 11.94 3.42
C SER A 92 10.05 12.82 3.33
N ASN A 93 10.03 14.01 3.95
CA ASN A 93 11.19 14.90 4.00
C ASN A 93 12.36 14.25 4.76
N SER A 94 12.10 13.49 5.83
CA SER A 94 13.14 12.80 6.60
C SER A 94 13.88 11.70 5.82
N ILE A 95 13.28 11.20 4.72
CA ILE A 95 13.84 10.15 3.87
C ILE A 95 14.24 10.66 2.48
N GLU A 96 14.26 11.98 2.23
CA GLU A 96 14.48 12.56 0.90
C GLU A 96 15.82 12.15 0.25
N GLY A 97 16.86 11.92 1.07
CA GLY A 97 18.20 11.54 0.62
C GLY A 97 18.39 10.05 0.33
N LYS A 98 17.38 9.22 0.58
CA LYS A 98 17.42 7.77 0.32
C LYS A 98 17.15 7.45 -1.15
N SER A 99 17.61 6.28 -1.61
CA SER A 99 17.25 5.73 -2.92
C SER A 99 15.75 5.41 -3.01
N GLY A 100 15.21 5.25 -4.23
CA GLY A 100 13.80 4.89 -4.44
C GLY A 100 13.38 3.65 -3.65
N SER A 101 14.17 2.58 -3.72
CA SER A 101 13.92 1.30 -3.02
C SER A 101 13.91 1.50 -1.52
N GLU A 102 14.87 2.25 -0.98
CA GLU A 102 14.89 2.57 0.45
C GLU A 102 13.73 3.47 0.89
N LYS A 103 13.23 4.36 0.02
CA LYS A 103 12.12 5.27 0.34
C LYS A 103 10.80 4.54 0.48
N ILE A 104 10.42 3.73 -0.51
CA ILE A 104 9.18 2.97 -0.46
C ILE A 104 9.19 1.96 0.70
N ILE A 105 10.31 1.26 0.90
CA ILE A 105 10.45 0.35 2.05
C ILE A 105 10.33 1.11 3.37
N ALA A 106 10.96 2.28 3.49
CA ALA A 106 10.86 3.09 4.71
C ALA A 106 9.43 3.58 4.98
N LEU A 107 8.72 4.03 3.94
CA LEU A 107 7.34 4.50 4.04
C LEU A 107 6.38 3.38 4.47
N ILE A 108 6.46 2.20 3.84
CA ILE A 108 5.62 1.05 4.19
C ILE A 108 5.90 0.60 5.64
N ASN A 109 7.17 0.49 6.02
CA ASN A 109 7.57 0.14 7.38
C ASN A 109 7.04 1.14 8.42
N GLU A 110 7.10 2.43 8.11
CA GLU A 110 6.61 3.49 9.00
C GLU A 110 5.10 3.37 9.21
N LEU A 111 4.33 3.19 8.14
CA LEU A 111 2.87 3.07 8.23
C LEU A 111 2.46 1.80 8.98
N ASN A 112 3.10 0.65 8.69
CA ASN A 112 2.77 -0.62 9.36
C ASN A 112 3.12 -0.60 10.86
N LYS A 113 4.11 0.19 11.31
CA LYS A 113 4.55 0.23 12.71
C LYS A 113 3.95 1.37 13.52
N ASN A 114 3.62 2.47 12.85
CA ASN A 114 3.21 3.72 13.47
C ASN A 114 1.86 4.22 12.94
N ALA A 115 0.99 3.33 12.44
CA ALA A 115 -0.32 3.65 11.86
C ALA A 115 -1.14 4.64 12.71
N GLN A 116 -1.19 4.43 14.03
CA GLN A 116 -1.91 5.29 14.98
C GLN A 116 -1.42 6.74 15.04
N ALA A 117 -0.21 6.99 14.56
CA ALA A 117 0.33 8.34 14.49
C ALA A 117 -0.19 9.11 13.26
N TYR A 118 -0.76 8.39 12.28
CA TYR A 118 -1.31 8.92 11.04
C TYR A 118 -2.83 9.02 11.06
N ALA A 119 -3.53 8.09 11.71
CA ALA A 119 -4.97 8.16 11.92
C ALA A 119 -5.36 7.28 13.12
N SER A 120 -6.52 7.52 13.73
CA SER A 120 -7.04 6.68 14.82
C SER A 120 -7.40 5.27 14.36
N ASP A 121 -7.89 5.14 13.12
CA ASP A 121 -8.20 3.86 12.46
C ASP A 121 -7.77 3.93 10.99
N LEU A 122 -6.50 3.58 10.74
CA LEU A 122 -5.96 3.51 9.39
C LEU A 122 -6.20 2.10 8.84
N PRO A 123 -6.96 1.92 7.74
CA PRO A 123 -7.43 0.60 7.31
C PRO A 123 -6.35 -0.17 6.51
N ILE A 124 -5.20 -0.37 7.14
CA ILE A 124 -4.05 -1.10 6.59
C ILE A 124 -4.07 -2.54 7.10
N ILE A 125 -3.66 -3.47 6.24
CA ILE A 125 -3.35 -4.85 6.66
C ILE A 125 -1.89 -4.92 7.09
N GLU A 126 -1.67 -5.03 8.39
CA GLU A 126 -0.34 -5.01 8.99
C GLU A 126 0.41 -6.36 8.86
N SER A 127 -0.29 -7.46 8.62
CA SER A 127 0.32 -8.80 8.61
C SER A 127 -0.41 -9.81 7.72
N LYS A 128 0.31 -10.89 7.38
CA LYS A 128 -0.20 -12.00 6.57
C LYS A 128 -1.42 -12.67 7.22
N GLU A 129 -1.45 -12.78 8.54
CA GLU A 129 -2.55 -13.38 9.29
C GLU A 129 -3.85 -12.58 9.15
N ASN A 130 -3.75 -11.26 8.94
CA ASN A 130 -4.89 -10.35 8.78
C ASN A 130 -5.30 -10.18 7.31
N ALA A 131 -4.52 -10.69 6.36
CA ALA A 131 -4.76 -10.52 4.93
C ALA A 131 -6.03 -11.23 4.42
N ASP A 132 -6.55 -12.20 5.16
CA ASP A 132 -7.83 -12.86 4.86
C ASP A 132 -9.00 -11.87 4.79
N VAL A 133 -8.94 -10.73 5.50
CA VAL A 133 -9.96 -9.68 5.44
C VAL A 133 -10.12 -9.14 4.01
N LEU A 134 -9.03 -8.96 3.27
CA LEU A 134 -9.07 -8.48 1.89
C LEU A 134 -9.76 -9.50 0.98
N LYS A 135 -9.47 -10.78 1.19
CA LYS A 135 -9.99 -11.89 0.39
C LYS A 135 -11.49 -12.12 0.61
N GLN A 136 -12.02 -11.72 1.76
CA GLN A 136 -13.46 -11.77 2.07
C GLN A 136 -14.25 -10.61 1.47
N LYS A 137 -13.58 -9.51 1.09
CA LYS A 137 -14.20 -8.32 0.48
C LYS A 137 -14.39 -8.44 -1.03
N VAL A 138 -13.82 -9.46 -1.68
CA VAL A 138 -13.80 -9.63 -3.15
C VAL A 138 -14.46 -10.92 -3.66
#